data_AF-A0A3C0JN93-F1
#
_entry.id   AF-A0A3C0JN93-F1
#
_cell.length_a   1.000
_cell.length_b   1.000
_cell.length_c   1.000
_cell.angle_alpha   90.00
_cell.angle_beta   90.00
_cell.angle_gamma   90.00
#
_symmetry.space_group_name_H-M   'P 1'
#
loop_
_entity.id
_entity.type
_entity.pdbx_description
1 polymer ?
#
loop_
_entity_poly.entity_id
_entity_poly.type
_entity_poly.pdbx_seq_one_letter_code
_entity_poly.pdbx_strand_id
1 'polypeptide(L)'
;LVWPSAEIAVMGAEGAVNIIYRGEISGSGDPDQTRKELVADYQEKFTNPFVAANRGFVDDVIDPAETRPRLIRALEMLQNKQDTLPAKKHG
;
A
#
# COMPACT_ATOMS: atom_id res chain seq x y z
N LEU A 1 -6.14 -1.88 9.18
CA LEU A 1 -7.34 -2.09 8.32
C LEU A 1 -7.22 -1.25 7.06
N VAL A 2 -7.68 -1.75 5.91
CA VAL A 2 -7.70 -1.03 4.63
C VAL A 2 -8.99 -1.35 3.87
N TRP A 3 -9.35 -0.50 2.89
CA TRP A 3 -10.42 -0.80 1.94
C TRP A 3 -9.90 -1.58 0.73
N PRO A 4 -10.78 -2.25 -0.03
CA PRO A 4 -10.38 -2.95 -1.25
C PRO A 4 -9.86 -2.00 -2.35
N SER A 5 -10.26 -0.73 -2.28
CA SER A 5 -9.80 0.33 -3.20
C SER A 5 -8.50 1.01 -2.75
N ALA A 6 -7.87 0.57 -1.65
CA ALA A 6 -6.68 1.21 -1.13
C ALA A 6 -5.44 0.83 -1.93
N GLU A 7 -4.70 1.83 -2.40
CA GLU A 7 -3.44 1.65 -3.10
C GLU A 7 -2.27 1.84 -2.13
N ILE A 8 -1.49 0.78 -1.88
CA ILE A 8 -0.34 0.81 -0.97
C ILE A 8 0.92 0.50 -1.75
N ALA A 9 1.69 1.54 -2.08
CA ALA A 9 2.94 1.42 -2.82
C ALA A 9 4.00 2.39 -2.27
N VAL A 10 5.28 2.08 -2.53
CA VAL A 10 6.41 2.95 -2.16
C VAL A 10 6.37 4.28 -2.92
N MET A 11 5.92 4.22 -4.17
CA MET A 11 5.75 5.37 -5.07
C MET A 11 4.66 5.04 -6.11
N GLY A 12 4.22 6.05 -6.88
CA GLY A 12 3.27 5.84 -7.97
C GLY A 12 3.81 4.90 -9.06
N ALA A 13 2.91 4.10 -9.66
CA ALA A 13 3.25 3.04 -10.60
C ALA A 13 4.06 3.54 -11.81
N GLU A 14 3.70 4.70 -12.39
CA GLU A 14 4.44 5.30 -13.51
C GLU A 14 5.89 5.62 -13.12
N GLY A 15 6.11 6.18 -11.92
CA GLY A 15 7.44 6.48 -11.41
C GLY A 15 8.27 5.21 -11.21
N ALA A 16 7.66 4.18 -10.62
CA ALA A 16 8.31 2.90 -10.42
C ALA A 16 8.71 2.23 -11.75
N VAL A 17 7.79 2.19 -12.71
CA VAL A 17 8.02 1.56 -14.02
C VAL A 17 9.12 2.26 -14.82
N ASN A 18 9.15 3.60 -14.80
CA ASN A 18 10.21 4.37 -15.48
C ASN A 18 11.61 4.16 -14.88
N ILE A 19 11.72 3.67 -13.64
CA ILE A 19 12.98 3.32 -13.00
C ILE A 19 13.33 1.85 -13.26
N ILE A 20 12.40 0.94 -12.96
CA ILE A 20 12.61 -0.52 -13.03
C ILE A 20 12.79 -1.00 -14.46
N TYR A 21 11.94 -0.52 -15.38
CA TYR A 21 11.89 -0.98 -16.78
C TYR A 21 12.47 0.03 -17.76
N ARG A 22 13.33 0.95 -17.28
CA ARG A 22 13.92 2.01 -18.11
C ARG A 22 14.53 1.49 -19.41
N GLY A 23 15.29 0.40 -19.33
CA GLY A 23 15.96 -0.21 -20.48
C GLY A 23 15.00 -0.85 -21.48
N GLU A 24 13.98 -1.54 -20.98
CA GLU A 24 12.96 -2.19 -21.80
C GLU A 24 12.10 -1.17 -22.56
N ILE A 25 11.66 -0.11 -21.87
CA ILE A 25 10.91 0.99 -22.48
C ILE A 25 11.74 1.68 -23.57
N SER A 26 13.00 1.98 -23.26
CA SER A 26 13.90 2.71 -24.17
C SER A 26 14.36 1.85 -25.36
N GLY A 27 14.37 0.52 -25.22
CA GLY A 27 14.75 -0.43 -26.27
C GLY A 27 13.58 -0.92 -27.12
N SER A 28 12.34 -0.62 -26.75
CA SER A 28 11.16 -1.06 -27.49
C SER A 28 10.92 -0.23 -28.75
N GLY A 29 10.25 -0.83 -29.74
CA GLY A 29 9.83 -0.13 -30.96
C GLY A 29 8.73 0.91 -30.72
N ASP A 30 7.99 0.80 -29.60
CA ASP A 30 6.98 1.76 -29.15
C ASP A 30 7.08 1.95 -27.63
N PRO A 31 7.93 2.91 -27.18
CA PRO A 31 8.15 3.17 -25.76
C PRO A 31 6.90 3.60 -24.99
N ASP A 32 5.97 4.30 -25.63
CA ASP A 32 4.78 4.81 -24.95
C ASP A 32 3.76 3.70 -24.74
N GLN A 33 3.58 2.81 -25.73
CA GLN A 33 2.74 1.63 -25.57
C GLN A 33 3.31 0.65 -24.54
N THR A 34 4.62 0.36 -24.64
CA THR A 34 5.32 -0.54 -23.70
C THR A 34 5.23 -0.01 -22.26
N ARG A 35 5.39 1.31 -22.06
CA ARG A 35 5.23 1.92 -20.74
C ARG A 35 3.81 1.71 -20.19
N LYS A 36 2.78 1.94 -20.99
CA LYS A 36 1.38 1.79 -20.54
C LYS A 36 1.07 0.36 -20.10
N GLU A 37 1.52 -0.62 -20.88
CA GLU A 37 1.36 -2.04 -20.56
C GLU A 37 2.05 -2.39 -19.24
N LEU A 38 3.32 -1.99 -19.08
CA LEU A 38 4.08 -2.24 -17.86
C LEU A 38 3.49 -1.53 -16.63
N VAL A 39 2.91 -0.33 -16.79
CA VAL A 39 2.22 0.38 -15.70
C VAL A 39 0.96 -0.36 -15.28
N ALA A 40 0.14 -0.81 -16.21
CA ALA A 40 -1.06 -1.58 -15.90
C ALA A 40 -0.70 -2.89 -15.18
N ASP A 41 0.30 -3.61 -15.69
CA ASP A 41 0.82 -4.85 -15.09
C ASP A 41 1.36 -4.61 -13.67
N TYR A 42 2.09 -3.51 -13.48
CA TYR A 42 2.63 -3.14 -12.17
C TYR A 42 1.52 -2.81 -11.18
N GLN A 43 0.49 -2.07 -11.62
CA GLN A 43 -0.66 -1.74 -10.79
C GLN A 43 -1.41 -2.99 -10.32
N GLU A 44 -1.68 -3.92 -11.23
CA GLU A 44 -2.38 -5.16 -10.91
C GLU A 44 -1.60 -6.01 -9.88
N LYS A 45 -0.28 -6.13 -10.08
CA LYS A 45 0.57 -7.00 -9.26
C LYS A 45 0.94 -6.40 -7.91
N PHE A 46 1.16 -5.08 -7.84
CA PHE A 46 1.79 -4.44 -6.68
C PHE A 46 0.95 -3.39 -5.99
N THR A 47 -0.04 -2.81 -6.67
CA THR A 47 -0.90 -1.76 -6.09
C THR A 47 -2.17 -2.33 -5.45
N ASN A 48 -2.15 -3.63 -5.14
CA ASN A 48 -3.27 -4.33 -4.52
C ASN A 48 -3.13 -4.33 -2.97
N PRO A 49 -4.19 -3.96 -2.21
CA PRO A 49 -4.16 -3.96 -0.74
C PRO A 49 -3.83 -5.33 -0.11
N PHE A 50 -4.10 -6.44 -0.81
CA PHE A 50 -3.77 -7.78 -0.33
C PHE A 50 -2.27 -8.02 -0.18
N VAL A 51 -1.42 -7.30 -0.92
CA VAL A 51 0.05 -7.42 -0.78
C VAL A 51 0.49 -6.91 0.59
N ALA A 52 -0.08 -5.79 1.05
CA ALA A 52 0.20 -5.23 2.37
C ALA A 52 -0.39 -6.11 3.50
N ALA A 53 -1.58 -6.67 3.28
CA ALA A 53 -2.23 -7.58 4.24
C ALA A 53 -1.43 -8.88 4.41
N ASN A 54 -0.98 -9.51 3.32
CA ASN A 54 -0.15 -10.72 3.35
C ASN A 54 1.18 -10.54 4.10
N ARG A 55 1.71 -9.31 4.15
CA ARG A 55 2.92 -8.98 4.90
C ARG A 55 2.65 -8.60 6.37
N GLY A 56 1.39 -8.56 6.79
CA GLY A 56 1.00 -8.14 8.14
C GLY A 56 1.22 -6.66 8.42
N PHE A 57 1.39 -5.82 7.38
CA PHE A 57 1.48 -4.36 7.57
C PHE A 57 0.13 -3.74 7.89
N VAL A 58 -0.94 -4.41 7.47
CA VAL A 58 -2.31 -4.04 7.79
C VAL A 58 -3.04 -5.29 8.27
N ASP A 59 -3.90 -5.12 9.28
CA ASP A 59 -4.51 -6.25 9.97
C ASP A 59 -5.58 -6.98 9.13
N ASP A 60 -6.30 -6.24 8.27
CA ASP A 60 -7.43 -6.78 7.51
C ASP A 60 -7.79 -5.86 6.33
N VAL A 61 -8.41 -6.44 5.30
CA VAL A 61 -9.07 -5.73 4.18
C VAL A 61 -10.57 -5.80 4.43
N ILE A 62 -11.20 -4.66 4.71
CA ILE A 62 -12.60 -4.59 5.15
C ILE A 62 -13.49 -3.92 4.10
N ASP A 63 -14.77 -4.28 4.05
CA ASP A 63 -15.77 -3.50 3.31
C ASP A 63 -15.84 -2.07 3.88
N PRO A 64 -15.87 -1.02 3.06
CA PRO A 64 -16.03 0.36 3.53
C PRO A 64 -17.19 0.57 4.51
N ALA A 65 -18.31 -0.16 4.35
CA ALA A 65 -19.46 -0.10 5.25
C ALA A 65 -19.15 -0.63 6.67
N GLU A 66 -18.16 -1.52 6.82
CA GLU A 66 -17.73 -2.08 8.12
C GLU A 66 -16.80 -1.14 8.89
N THR A 67 -16.35 -0.03 8.31
CA THR A 67 -15.35 0.84 8.93
C THR A 67 -15.76 1.29 10.32
N ARG A 68 -17.01 1.73 10.50
CA ARG A 68 -17.52 2.21 11.79
C ARG A 68 -17.52 1.12 12.88
N PRO A 69 -18.16 -0.05 12.71
CA PRO A 69 -18.13 -1.09 13.74
C PRO A 69 -16.72 -1.62 14.02
N ARG A 70 -15.82 -1.66 13.02
CA ARG A 70 -14.43 -2.06 13.21
C ARG A 70 -13.65 -1.05 14.08
N LEU A 71 -13.84 0.24 13.84
CA LEU A 71 -13.22 1.30 14.65
C LEU A 71 -13.69 1.26 16.11
N ILE A 72 -14.99 1.08 16.34
CA ILE A 72 -15.55 1.00 17.70
C ILE A 72 -14.88 -0.13 18.48
N ARG A 73 -14.84 -1.34 17.91
CA ARG A 73 -14.20 -2.51 18.56
C ARG A 73 -12.72 -2.29 18.84
N ALA A 74 -11.99 -1.70 17.89
CA ALA A 74 -10.56 -1.43 18.07
C ALA A 74 -10.33 -0.42 19.22
N LEU A 75 -11.14 0.62 19.32
CA LEU A 75 -11.05 1.61 20.40
C LEU A 75 -11.42 1.02 21.76
N GLU A 76 -12.46 0.19 21.84
CA GLU A 76 -12.85 -0.52 23.06
C GLU A 76 -11.72 -1.45 23.55
N MET A 77 -11.08 -2.17 22.65
CA MET A 77 -9.94 -3.04 22.98
C MET A 77 -8.73 -2.22 23.46
N LEU A 78 -8.47 -1.07 22.84
CA LEU A 78 -7.30 -0.22 23.12
C LEU A 78 -7.51 0.75 24.29
N GLN A 79 -8.70 0.80 24.89
CA GLN A 79 -9.08 1.80 25.90
C GLN A 79 -8.11 1.89 27.09
N ASN A 80 -7.46 0.78 27.45
CA ASN A 80 -6.53 0.69 28.58
C ASN A 80 -5.07 0.46 28.15
N LYS A 81 -4.74 0.68 26.87
CA LYS A 81 -3.36 0.50 26.39
C LYS A 81 -2.44 1.52 27.06
N GLN A 82 -1.42 1.03 27.76
CA GLN A 82 -0.32 1.84 28.31
C GLN A 82 0.98 1.47 27.60
N ASP A 83 1.77 2.47 27.23
CA ASP A 83 3.06 2.31 26.57
C ASP A 83 4.06 3.30 27.16
N THR A 84 5.34 2.95 27.15
CA THR A 84 6.42 3.77 27.73
C THR A 84 7.56 3.94 26.75
N LEU A 85 8.06 5.17 26.65
CA LEU A 85 9.22 5.49 25.82
C LEU A 85 10.52 5.35 26.64
N PRO A 86 11.67 5.10 25.99
CA PRO A 86 12.97 5.10 26.66
C PRO A 86 13.26 6.44 27.36
N ALA A 87 13.85 6.38 28.55
CA ALA A 87 14.17 7.56 29.35
C ALA A 87 15.13 8.51 28.62
N LYS A 88 14.74 9.77 28.46
CA LYS A 88 15.53 10.83 27.82
C LYS A 88 15.12 12.22 28.36
N LYS A 89 15.99 13.23 28.25
CA LYS A 89 15.66 14.62 28.67
C LYS A 89 14.54 15.22 27.80
N HIS A 90 14.67 15.04 26.50
CA HIS A 90 13.71 15.37 25.45
C HIS A 90 14.19 14.70 24.15
N GLY A 91 13.35 14.72 23.12
CA GLY A 91 13.64 14.39 21.73
C GLY A 91 12.96 15.42 20.85
#